data_AF-D3ARH2-F1
#
_entry.id   AF-D3ARH2-F1
#
_cell.length_a   1.000
_cell.length_b   1.000
_cell.length_c   1.000
_cell.angle_alpha   90.00
_cell.angle_beta   90.00
_cell.angle_gamma   90.00
#
_symmetry.space_group_name_H-M   'P 1'
#
loop_
_entity.id
_entity.type
_entity.pdbx_description
1 polymer ?
#
loop_
_entity_poly.entity_id
_entity_poly.type
_entity_poly.pdbx_seq_one_letter_code
_entity_poly.pdbx_strand_id
1 'polypeptide(L)' 'FEFSVIIRISSPLAAHPNQEVMNMSYIAPAVQAKFETLSIDLKNEILERNVQINTIYDLINVLQEIVNEGQ' A
#
# COMPACT_ATOMS: atom_id res chain seq x y z
N PHE A 1 17.51 21.18 -52.73
CA PHE A 1 18.08 19.82 -52.78
C PHE A 1 18.71 19.55 -51.42
N GLU A 2 17.87 19.54 -50.38
CA GLU A 2 17.23 18.32 -49.83
C GLU A 2 18.27 17.46 -49.12
N PHE A 3 18.56 17.75 -47.85
CA PHE A 3 18.93 16.69 -46.92
C PHE A 3 18.43 16.99 -45.50
N SER A 4 17.58 16.05 -45.06
CA SER A 4 17.14 15.74 -43.70
C SER A 4 16.16 16.68 -43.02
N VAL A 5 14.91 16.46 -43.44
CA VAL A 5 13.68 16.58 -42.68
C VAL A 5 13.86 16.22 -41.19
N ILE A 6 13.29 17.08 -40.36
CA ILE A 6 13.07 16.87 -38.93
C ILE A 6 12.16 15.65 -38.75
N ILE A 7 12.73 14.50 -38.40
CA ILE A 7 11.97 13.32 -37.98
C ILE A 7 11.41 13.60 -36.58
N ARG A 8 10.23 14.23 -36.54
CA ARG A 8 9.29 14.15 -35.42
C ARG A 8 8.39 12.93 -35.60
N ILE A 9 8.85 11.77 -35.15
CA ILE A 9 7.95 10.64 -34.83
C ILE A 9 8.44 9.93 -33.57
N SER A 10 7.75 10.26 -32.47
CA SER A 10 7.34 9.38 -31.38
C SER A 10 8.37 8.39 -30.82
N SER A 11 9.18 8.85 -29.88
CA SER A 11 9.65 7.96 -28.81
C SER A 11 8.42 7.41 -28.10
N PRO A 12 8.25 6.07 -27.96
CA PRO A 12 7.16 5.52 -27.18
C PRO A 12 7.30 6.04 -25.75
N LEU A 13 6.21 6.57 -25.23
CA LEU A 13 5.99 6.84 -23.82
C LEU A 13 6.56 5.65 -23.02
N ALA A 14 7.75 5.81 -22.45
CA ALA A 14 8.28 4.90 -21.46
C ALA A 14 7.46 5.14 -20.18
N ALA A 15 6.27 4.57 -20.17
CA ALA A 15 5.48 4.34 -19.00
C ALA A 15 6.27 3.37 -18.11
N HIS A 16 7.14 3.91 -17.27
CA HIS A 16 7.42 3.28 -16.00
C HIS A 16 6.71 4.16 -14.98
N PRO A 17 5.43 3.89 -14.66
CA PRO A 17 4.83 4.52 -13.51
C PRO A 17 5.80 4.26 -12.37
N ASN A 18 6.24 5.33 -11.72
CA ASN A 18 7.03 5.26 -10.52
C ASN A 18 6.27 4.27 -9.62
N GLN A 19 6.77 3.04 -9.50
CA GLN A 19 6.32 2.11 -8.48
C GLN A 19 6.91 2.67 -7.19
N GLU A 20 6.33 3.79 -6.77
CA GLU A 20 6.28 4.16 -5.37
C GLU A 20 5.85 2.87 -4.68
N VAL A 21 6.74 2.33 -3.86
CA VAL A 21 6.46 1.19 -3.01
C VAL A 21 5.38 1.65 -2.04
N MET A 22 4.14 1.67 -2.51
CA MET A 22 2.99 1.97 -1.69
C MET A 22 2.84 0.73 -0.82
N ASN A 23 3.37 0.76 0.40
CA ASN A 23 2.99 -0.13 1.48
C ASN A 23 1.48 0.04 1.71
N MET A 24 0.66 -0.55 0.83
CA MET A 24 -0.79 -0.45 0.89
C MET A 24 -1.31 -1.57 1.76
N SER A 25 -0.99 -1.48 3.05
CA SER A 25 -1.83 -2.11 4.05
C SER A 25 -3.25 -1.59 3.83
N TYR A 26 -4.12 -2.46 3.33
CA TYR A 26 -5.46 -2.10 2.94
C TYR A 26 -6.39 -2.32 4.12
N ILE A 27 -7.06 -1.27 4.58
CA ILE A 27 -8.04 -1.36 5.66
C ILE A 27 -9.42 -1.05 5.08
N ALA A 28 -10.31 -2.03 5.10
CA ALA A 28 -11.66 -1.85 4.58
C ALA A 28 -12.43 -0.79 5.42
N PRO A 29 -13.29 0.02 4.79
CA PRO A 29 -14.03 1.09 5.48
C PRO A 29 -14.93 0.56 6.61
N ALA A 30 -15.40 -0.69 6.51
CA ALA A 30 -16.19 -1.34 7.54
C ALA A 30 -15.43 -1.58 8.86
N VAL A 31 -14.09 -1.70 8.80
CA VAL A 31 -13.21 -1.93 9.97
C VAL A 31 -12.33 -0.72 10.29
N GLN A 32 -12.26 0.27 9.39
CA GLN A 32 -11.47 1.48 9.57
C GLN A 32 -11.78 2.18 10.90
N ALA A 33 -13.06 2.33 11.26
CA ALA A 33 -13.45 2.94 12.53
C ALA A 33 -12.88 2.19 13.75
N LYS A 34 -12.71 0.86 13.67
CA LYS A 34 -12.09 0.06 14.75
C LYS A 34 -10.58 0.19 14.72
N PHE A 35 -9.99 0.14 13.54
CA PHE A 35 -8.56 0.39 13.36
C PHE A 35 -8.14 1.75 13.92
N GLU A 36 -8.90 2.81 13.67
CA GLU A 36 -8.59 4.16 14.16
C GLU A 36 -8.64 4.29 15.69
N THR A 37 -9.46 3.47 16.38
CA THR A 37 -9.53 3.44 17.85
C THR A 37 -8.30 2.82 18.51
N LEU A 38 -7.45 2.12 17.75
CA LEU A 38 -6.22 1.54 18.26
C LEU A 38 -5.17 2.63 18.53
N SER A 39 -4.27 2.33 19.48
CA SER A 39 -3.09 3.12 19.76
C SER A 39 -2.21 3.29 18.51
N ILE A 40 -1.46 4.38 18.45
CA ILE A 40 -0.58 4.71 17.31
C ILE A 40 0.44 3.58 17.07
N ASP A 41 1.04 3.03 18.12
CA ASP A 41 1.96 1.88 18.03
C ASP A 41 1.36 0.68 17.32
N LEU A 42 0.17 0.22 17.74
CA LEU A 42 -0.50 -0.92 17.12
C LEU A 42 -0.84 -0.65 15.66
N LYS A 43 -1.26 0.58 15.33
CA LYS A 43 -1.53 0.96 13.94
C LYS A 43 -0.27 0.88 13.09
N ASN A 44 0.86 1.41 13.59
CA ASN A 44 2.13 1.36 12.88
C ASN A 44 2.58 -0.10 12.67
N GLU A 45 2.54 -0.93 13.72
CA GLU A 45 2.88 -2.36 13.60
C GLU A 45 2.01 -3.09 12.57
N ILE A 46 0.69 -2.85 12.58
CA ILE A 46 -0.21 -3.42 11.57
C ILE A 46 0.17 -2.93 10.16
N LEU A 47 0.47 -1.64 9.99
CA LEU A 47 0.81 -1.07 8.68
C LEU A 47 2.17 -1.55 8.17
N GLU A 48 3.16 -1.73 9.05
CA GLU A 48 4.49 -2.25 8.72
C GLU A 48 4.44 -3.70 8.20
N ARG A 49 3.46 -4.48 8.67
CA ARG A 49 3.24 -5.88 8.25
C ARG A 49 2.61 -6.04 6.86
N ASN A 50 2.24 -4.96 6.17
CA ASN A 50 1.67 -5.01 4.81
C ASN A 50 0.42 -5.92 4.68
N VAL A 51 -0.48 -5.87 5.68
CA VAL A 51 -1.67 -6.75 5.74
C VAL A 51 -2.90 -6.15 5.06
N GLN A 52 -3.83 -7.01 4.63
CA GLN A 52 -5.10 -6.60 4.01
C GLN A 52 -6.30 -6.94 4.89
N ILE A 53 -6.75 -5.93 5.65
CA ILE A 53 -7.82 -6.07 6.62
C ILE A 53 -9.18 -5.79 5.97
N ASN A 54 -9.82 -6.86 5.53
CA ASN A 54 -11.15 -6.81 4.90
C ASN A 54 -12.29 -6.94 5.90
N THR A 55 -12.06 -7.64 7.01
CA THR A 55 -13.10 -7.95 8.02
C THR A 55 -12.56 -7.77 9.43
N ILE A 56 -13.47 -7.71 10.41
CA ILE A 56 -13.06 -7.54 11.80
C ILE A 56 -12.24 -8.73 12.32
N TYR A 57 -12.46 -9.93 11.79
CA TYR A 57 -11.71 -11.12 12.14
C TYR A 57 -10.25 -11.03 11.68
N ASP A 58 -10.01 -10.42 10.52
CA ASP A 58 -8.66 -10.16 10.03
C ASP A 58 -7.90 -9.23 10.98
N LEU A 59 -8.56 -8.15 11.42
CA LEU A 59 -8.01 -7.24 12.42
C LEU A 59 -7.68 -7.93 13.73
N ILE A 60 -8.60 -8.78 14.23
CA ILE A 60 -8.39 -9.54 15.46
C ILE A 60 -7.21 -10.49 15.31
N ASN A 61 -7.08 -11.18 14.17
CA ASN A 61 -5.99 -12.13 13.94
C ASN A 61 -4.63 -11.44 13.95
N VAL A 62 -4.49 -10.33 13.22
CA VAL A 62 -3.24 -9.55 13.18
C VAL A 62 -2.89 -8.99 14.58
N LEU A 63 -3.89 -8.51 15.32
CA LEU A 63 -3.68 -8.06 16.70
C LEU A 63 -3.24 -9.20 17.63
N GLN A 64 -3.78 -10.40 17.47
CA GLN A 64 -3.35 -11.57 18.23
C GLN A 64 -1.91 -11.95 17.88
N GLU A 65 -1.51 -11.92 16.61
CA GLU A 65 -0.12 -12.17 16.20
C GLU A 65 0.84 -11.17 16.85
N ILE A 66 0.54 -9.87 16.79
CA ILE A 66 1.33 -8.82 17.44
C ILE A 66 1.47 -9.08 18.94
N VAL A 67 0.37 -9.36 19.64
CA VAL A 67 0.39 -9.61 21.08
C VAL A 67 1.18 -10.87 21.42
N ASN A 68 1.06 -11.93 20.63
CA ASN A 68 1.76 -13.19 20.87
C ASN A 68 3.27 -13.07 20.65
N GLU A 69 3.72 -12.25 19.70
CA GLU A 69 5.15 -11.98 19.47
C GLU A 69 5.78 -11.09 20.53
N GLY A 70 4.97 -10.27 21.22
CA GLY A 70 5.40 -9.42 22.33
C GLY A 70 5.49 -10.11 23.69
N GLN A 71 5.23 -11.42 23.77
CA GLN A 71 5.32 -12.25 24.98
C GLN A 71 6.59 -13.10 25.01
#